data_AF-A0A836X1G6-F1
#
_entry.id   AF-A0A836X1G6-F1
#
_cell.length_a   1.000
_cell.length_b   1.000
_cell.length_c   1.000
_cell.angle_alpha   90.00
_cell.angle_beta   90.00
_cell.angle_gamma   90.00
#
_symmetry.space_group_name_H-M   'P 1'
#
loop_
_entity.id
_entity.type
_entity.pdbx_description
1 polymer ?
#
loop_
_entity_poly.entity_id
_entity_poly.type
_entity_poly.pdbx_seq_one_letter_code
_entity_poly.pdbx_strand_id
1 'polypeptide(L)'
;MIMCTTGCAGGDGVSPPSEEYPTSQYAAWPNGPATDPAYFPIAVWVQTPANAQRYQQIGVNLFIGLWRGPTEQQLADLSAAGMRVICNQNEAGLAHVNDPIIAGWMHDDEPDNAQAIPGEQGYGPAVDPALLQADYDRMKAADPTRPVWLNLGQGVANEEWVGIGGPRENYPRYVETTDIVSFDVYPVSGIRKSDGERYLWYVAKGVDSLRHWSTKGQPVWNVIETTRINSERGPTPA
;
A
#
# COMPACT_ATOMS: atom_id res chain seq x y z
N MET A 1 8.10 7.11 -28.22
CA MET A 1 7.57 7.05 -29.59
C MET A 1 6.23 7.77 -29.57
N ILE A 2 6.20 9.00 -30.09
CA ILE A 2 4.99 9.83 -30.20
C ILE A 2 4.28 9.37 -31.47
N MET A 3 3.06 8.85 -31.36
CA MET A 3 2.21 8.62 -32.52
C MET A 3 1.46 9.91 -32.83
N CYS A 4 1.81 10.51 -33.96
CA CYS A 4 1.09 11.62 -34.58
C CYS A 4 0.19 11.00 -35.65
N THR A 5 -1.14 11.13 -35.52
CA THR A 5 -2.07 10.80 -36.60
C THR A 5 -2.75 12.06 -37.09
N THR A 6 -2.33 12.51 -38.27
CA THR A 6 -3.04 13.44 -39.14
C THR A 6 -4.31 12.79 -39.68
N GLY A 7 -5.47 13.42 -39.46
CA GLY A 7 -6.75 13.06 -40.08
C GLY A 7 -7.39 14.30 -40.73
N CYS A 8 -7.72 14.18 -42.02
CA CYS A 8 -8.27 15.26 -42.85
C CYS A 8 -9.67 15.71 -42.40
N ALA A 9 -9.94 16.99 -42.61
CA ALA A 9 -11.24 17.62 -42.35
C ALA A 9 -12.32 17.15 -43.33
N GLY A 10 -13.47 16.76 -42.78
CA GLY A 10 -14.75 16.60 -43.45
C GLY A 10 -15.82 16.84 -42.40
N GLY A 11 -16.63 17.89 -42.60
CA GLY A 11 -17.57 18.37 -41.60
C GLY A 11 -18.71 17.40 -41.36
N ASP A 12 -18.83 16.99 -40.10
CA ASP A 12 -20.09 16.76 -39.41
C ASP A 12 -19.83 17.19 -37.96
N GLY A 13 -20.80 17.87 -37.36
CA GLY A 13 -20.72 18.37 -35.98
C GLY A 13 -20.64 17.23 -34.98
N VAL A 14 -19.45 16.66 -34.82
CA VAL A 14 -19.12 15.77 -33.71
C VAL A 14 -18.67 16.69 -32.59
N SER A 15 -19.54 16.87 -31.60
CA SER A 15 -19.12 17.38 -30.29
C SER A 15 -17.85 16.63 -29.89
N PRO A 16 -16.78 17.32 -29.43
CA PRO A 16 -15.60 16.61 -28.94
C PRO A 16 -16.09 15.56 -27.95
N PRO A 17 -15.55 14.32 -27.99
CA PRO A 17 -15.87 13.35 -26.95
C PRO A 17 -15.64 14.07 -25.64
N SER A 18 -16.66 14.09 -24.77
CA SER A 18 -16.44 14.51 -23.39
C SER A 18 -15.21 13.75 -22.93
N GLU A 19 -14.17 14.47 -22.50
CA GLU A 19 -13.10 13.88 -21.72
C GLU A 19 -13.74 13.41 -20.42
N GLU A 20 -14.47 12.30 -20.48
CA GLU A 20 -14.84 11.53 -19.31
C GLU A 20 -13.52 10.97 -18.80
N TYR A 21 -12.86 11.77 -17.97
CA TYR A 21 -11.79 11.28 -17.14
C TYR A 21 -12.34 10.08 -16.37
N PRO A 22 -11.69 8.91 -16.44
CA PRO A 22 -12.15 7.75 -15.72
C PRO A 22 -12.33 8.11 -14.25
N THR A 23 -13.48 7.76 -13.68
CA THR A 23 -13.76 7.95 -12.25
C THR A 23 -12.59 7.41 -11.44
N SER A 24 -12.03 8.22 -10.53
CA SER A 24 -10.89 7.81 -9.70
C SER A 24 -11.19 6.50 -8.98
N GLN A 25 -10.21 5.61 -8.93
CA GLN A 25 -10.29 4.34 -8.19
C GLN A 25 -10.53 4.54 -6.68
N TYR A 26 -10.36 5.77 -6.17
CA TYR A 26 -10.61 6.14 -4.78
C TYR A 26 -11.98 6.78 -4.53
N ALA A 27 -12.80 6.98 -5.58
CA ALA A 27 -14.06 7.71 -5.49
C ALA A 27 -15.11 7.05 -4.56
N ALA A 28 -14.94 5.77 -4.21
CA ALA A 28 -15.81 5.07 -3.27
C ALA A 28 -15.66 5.55 -1.81
N TRP A 29 -14.55 6.23 -1.47
CA TRP A 29 -14.23 6.61 -0.10
C TRP A 29 -14.18 8.15 0.03
N PRO A 30 -15.22 8.79 0.57
CA PRO A 30 -15.27 10.26 0.64
C PRO A 30 -14.17 10.86 1.53
N ASN A 31 -13.64 10.10 2.49
CA ASN A 31 -12.50 10.50 3.32
C ASN A 31 -11.21 9.72 2.96
N GLY A 32 -11.22 8.96 1.87
CA GLY A 32 -10.09 8.17 1.39
C GLY A 32 -9.01 8.98 0.68
N PRO A 33 -8.11 8.34 -0.08
CA PRO A 33 -7.11 9.04 -0.90
C PRO A 33 -7.75 10.01 -1.89
N ALA A 34 -6.98 10.99 -2.38
CA ALA A 34 -7.55 12.04 -3.22
C ALA A 34 -8.11 11.48 -4.54
N THR A 35 -9.24 12.03 -4.98
CA THR A 35 -9.95 11.62 -6.20
C THR A 35 -9.55 12.42 -7.43
N ASP A 36 -8.63 13.38 -7.29
CA ASP A 36 -8.04 14.13 -8.39
C ASP A 36 -7.41 13.15 -9.41
N PRO A 37 -7.74 13.22 -10.71
CA PRO A 37 -7.13 12.39 -11.74
C PRO A 37 -5.59 12.48 -11.80
N ALA A 38 -4.99 13.57 -11.33
CA ALA A 38 -3.55 13.75 -11.24
C ALA A 38 -2.94 13.18 -9.93
N TYR A 39 -3.78 12.69 -9.00
CA TYR A 39 -3.30 12.10 -7.76
C TYR A 39 -2.68 10.72 -7.99
N PHE A 40 -1.41 10.58 -7.60
CA PHE A 40 -0.71 9.31 -7.52
C PHE A 40 -0.07 9.20 -6.13
N PRO A 41 -0.36 8.16 -5.34
CA PRO A 41 0.20 8.02 -4.00
C PRO A 41 1.71 7.74 -4.09
N ILE A 42 2.51 8.59 -3.46
CA ILE A 42 3.95 8.41 -3.27
C ILE A 42 4.18 8.49 -1.77
N ALA A 43 4.47 7.33 -1.17
CA ALA A 43 4.43 7.17 0.27
C ALA A 43 5.80 6.91 0.90
N VAL A 44 5.89 7.18 2.20
CA VAL A 44 6.96 6.71 3.07
C VAL A 44 6.43 5.83 4.19
N TRP A 45 7.16 4.75 4.49
CA TRP A 45 6.76 3.74 5.48
C TRP A 45 7.33 4.05 6.86
N VAL A 46 6.46 4.14 7.88
CA VAL A 46 6.77 4.24 9.31
C VAL A 46 7.87 5.27 9.61
N GLN A 47 7.76 6.44 8.99
CA GLN A 47 8.68 7.55 9.20
C GLN A 47 8.23 8.48 10.32
N THR A 48 9.16 9.26 10.87
CA THR A 48 8.85 10.28 11.88
C THR A 48 8.07 11.46 11.27
N PRO A 49 6.88 11.82 11.78
CA PRO A 49 6.07 12.95 11.28
C PRO A 49 6.81 14.29 11.18
N ALA A 50 7.76 14.57 12.06
CA ALA A 50 8.59 15.78 12.00
C ALA A 50 9.37 15.94 10.67
N ASN A 51 9.54 14.86 9.90
CA ASN A 51 10.18 14.90 8.57
C ASN A 51 9.19 15.15 7.42
N ALA A 52 7.89 15.29 7.68
CA ALA A 52 6.85 15.40 6.65
C ALA A 52 7.16 16.48 5.59
N GLN A 53 7.58 17.67 6.01
CA GLN A 53 7.96 18.75 5.07
C GLN A 53 9.16 18.37 4.19
N ARG A 54 10.15 17.65 4.71
CA ARG A 54 11.31 17.20 3.93
C ARG A 54 10.89 16.16 2.88
N TYR A 55 9.95 15.30 3.23
CA TYR A 55 9.38 14.34 2.30
C TYR A 55 8.54 15.01 1.20
N GLN A 56 7.73 16.03 1.54
CA GLN A 56 7.01 16.83 0.54
C GLN A 56 7.94 17.51 -0.46
N GLN A 57 9.08 18.02 0.00
CA GLN A 57 10.09 18.67 -0.87
C GLN A 57 10.66 17.75 -1.95
N ILE A 58 10.60 16.42 -1.76
CA ILE A 58 11.03 15.42 -2.74
C ILE A 58 9.84 14.72 -3.43
N GLY A 59 8.62 15.23 -3.25
CA GLY A 59 7.41 14.76 -3.95
C GLY A 59 6.63 13.64 -3.25
N VAL A 60 7.01 13.24 -2.04
CA VAL A 60 6.18 12.33 -1.22
C VAL A 60 4.92 13.07 -0.78
N ASN A 61 3.77 12.41 -0.87
CA ASN A 61 2.47 13.01 -0.55
C ASN A 61 1.63 12.20 0.46
N LEU A 62 2.19 11.09 0.97
CA LEU A 62 1.50 10.19 1.88
C LEU A 62 2.47 9.56 2.89
N PHE A 63 2.01 9.35 4.12
CA PHE A 63 2.63 8.44 5.08
C PHE A 63 1.83 7.13 5.14
N ILE A 64 2.51 6.01 5.35
CA ILE A 64 1.87 4.74 5.66
C ILE A 64 2.52 4.17 6.92
N GLY A 65 1.68 3.84 7.90
CA GLY A 65 2.11 3.37 9.20
C GLY A 65 2.71 4.48 10.08
N LEU A 66 2.47 4.36 11.38
CA LEU A 66 3.06 5.23 12.39
C LEU A 66 3.56 4.35 13.53
N TRP A 67 4.83 4.53 13.92
CA TRP A 67 5.42 3.73 14.99
C TRP A 67 4.61 3.90 16.28
N ARG A 68 4.01 2.81 16.77
CA ARG A 68 3.11 2.78 17.93
C ARG A 68 2.01 3.85 17.85
N GLY A 69 1.54 4.11 16.64
CA GLY A 69 0.58 5.17 16.33
C GLY A 69 -0.72 4.66 15.71
N PRO A 70 -1.61 5.59 15.31
CA PRO A 70 -1.46 7.04 15.48
C PRO A 70 -1.53 7.48 16.95
N THR A 71 -0.78 8.51 17.31
CA THR A 71 -0.95 9.30 18.54
C THR A 71 -1.44 10.70 18.19
N GLU A 72 -2.05 11.41 19.15
CA GLU A 72 -2.49 12.80 18.99
C GLU A 72 -1.37 13.71 18.45
N GLN A 73 -0.15 13.57 18.98
CA GLN A 73 0.99 14.38 18.53
C GLN A 73 1.38 14.04 17.09
N GLN A 74 1.40 12.75 16.72
CA GLN A 74 1.74 12.34 15.35
C GLN A 74 0.72 12.88 14.34
N LEU A 75 -0.58 12.83 14.67
CA LEU A 75 -1.63 13.39 13.82
C LEU A 75 -1.52 14.92 13.73
N ALA A 76 -1.29 15.61 14.84
CA ALA A 76 -1.10 17.06 14.86
C ALA A 76 0.10 17.52 14.01
N ASP A 77 1.23 16.83 14.11
CA ASP A 77 2.44 17.13 13.32
C ASP A 77 2.19 16.96 11.81
N LEU A 78 1.50 15.89 11.43
CA LEU A 78 1.11 15.63 10.04
C LEU A 78 0.12 16.66 9.52
N SER A 79 -0.91 17.01 10.31
CA SER A 79 -1.88 18.06 9.97
C SER A 79 -1.22 19.42 9.80
N ALA A 80 -0.26 19.78 10.65
CA ALA A 80 0.51 21.02 10.53
C ALA A 80 1.34 21.07 9.23
N ALA A 81 1.76 19.92 8.70
CA ALA A 81 2.45 19.81 7.41
C ALA A 81 1.49 19.60 6.22
N GLY A 82 0.18 19.37 6.46
CA GLY A 82 -0.76 18.96 5.42
C GLY A 82 -0.41 17.63 4.76
N MET A 83 0.25 16.72 5.50
CA MET A 83 0.69 15.42 5.00
C MET A 83 -0.27 14.31 5.45
N ARG A 84 -0.99 13.70 4.52
CA ARG A 84 -1.97 12.66 4.85
C ARG A 84 -1.32 11.33 5.26
N VAL A 85 -2.06 10.47 5.96
CA VAL A 85 -1.56 9.19 6.46
C VAL A 85 -2.56 8.04 6.35
N ILE A 86 -2.06 6.85 6.01
CA ILE A 86 -2.73 5.57 6.28
C ILE A 86 -2.13 4.99 7.56
N CYS A 87 -2.94 4.64 8.57
CA CYS A 87 -2.44 4.19 9.87
C CYS A 87 -3.38 3.19 10.56
N ASN A 88 -2.93 2.57 11.66
CA ASN A 88 -3.74 1.62 12.41
C ASN A 88 -5.00 2.30 12.96
N GLN A 89 -6.12 1.57 12.99
CA GLN A 89 -7.38 2.09 13.52
C GLN A 89 -7.44 1.87 15.04
N ASN A 90 -7.00 2.87 15.82
CA ASN A 90 -7.04 2.87 17.28
C ASN A 90 -7.95 3.99 17.82
N GLU A 91 -8.04 4.14 19.15
CA GLU A 91 -8.87 5.15 19.80
C GLU A 91 -8.53 6.59 19.36
N ALA A 92 -7.24 6.94 19.31
CA ALA A 92 -6.80 8.26 18.87
C ALA A 92 -7.20 8.52 17.40
N GLY A 93 -6.94 7.56 16.50
CA GLY A 93 -7.34 7.68 15.11
C GLY A 93 -8.85 7.86 14.94
N LEU A 94 -9.66 7.09 15.68
CA LEU A 94 -11.12 7.17 15.63
C LEU A 94 -11.67 8.49 16.21
N ALA A 95 -10.98 9.10 17.19
CA ALA A 95 -11.31 10.44 17.67
C ALA A 95 -11.17 11.51 16.55
N HIS A 96 -10.36 11.24 15.54
CA HIS A 96 -10.13 12.07 14.35
C HIS A 96 -10.81 11.55 13.08
N VAL A 97 -11.87 10.73 13.19
CA VAL A 97 -12.57 10.15 12.03
C VAL A 97 -13.14 11.21 11.07
N ASN A 98 -13.38 12.43 11.52
CA ASN A 98 -13.84 13.54 10.67
C ASN A 98 -12.69 14.38 10.08
N ASP A 99 -11.43 14.10 10.45
CA ASP A 99 -10.26 14.80 9.92
C ASP A 99 -9.79 14.13 8.61
N PRO A 100 -9.69 14.87 7.49
CA PRO A 100 -9.18 14.32 6.23
C PRO A 100 -7.70 13.93 6.27
N ILE A 101 -6.96 14.25 7.34
CA ILE A 101 -5.54 13.89 7.48
C ILE A 101 -5.34 12.38 7.41
N ILE A 102 -6.29 11.60 7.94
CA ILE A 102 -6.30 10.14 7.79
C ILE A 102 -6.90 9.81 6.42
N ALA A 103 -6.12 9.20 5.55
CA ALA A 103 -6.52 8.80 4.19
C ALA A 103 -6.96 7.33 4.09
N GLY A 104 -6.74 6.55 5.14
CA GLY A 104 -7.05 5.12 5.17
C GLY A 104 -6.69 4.50 6.50
N TRP A 105 -7.23 3.31 6.73
CA TRP A 105 -6.82 2.46 7.84
C TRP A 105 -5.92 1.35 7.32
N MET A 106 -5.07 0.77 8.18
CA MET A 106 -4.27 -0.39 7.81
C MET A 106 -4.49 -1.57 8.76
N HIS A 107 -4.42 -2.77 8.20
CA HIS A 107 -4.07 -3.96 8.96
C HIS A 107 -2.62 -3.89 9.44
N ASP A 108 -2.25 -4.81 10.33
CA ASP A 108 -0.85 -5.07 10.62
C ASP A 108 -0.09 -5.56 9.37
N ASP A 109 1.22 -5.36 9.39
CA ASP A 109 2.13 -5.60 8.26
C ASP A 109 2.44 -7.08 8.05
N GLU A 110 2.58 -7.49 6.78
CA GLU A 110 2.94 -8.85 6.32
C GLU A 110 2.28 -10.02 7.09
N PRO A 111 0.94 -10.08 7.23
CA PRO A 111 0.28 -11.16 7.97
C PRO A 111 0.41 -12.53 7.31
N ASP A 112 0.84 -12.61 6.05
CA ASP A 112 1.12 -13.84 5.30
C ASP A 112 2.48 -14.48 5.63
N ASN A 113 3.38 -13.74 6.27
CA ASN A 113 4.61 -14.27 6.80
C ASN A 113 4.37 -15.07 8.09
N ALA A 114 5.31 -15.94 8.44
CA ALA A 114 5.32 -16.63 9.73
C ALA A 114 5.40 -15.60 10.87
N GLN A 115 4.52 -15.74 11.87
CA GLN A 115 4.36 -14.73 12.92
C GLN A 115 5.15 -15.10 14.18
N ALA A 116 5.76 -14.12 14.86
CA ALA A 116 6.48 -14.40 16.10
C ALA A 116 5.54 -14.95 17.19
N ILE A 117 5.95 -15.98 17.93
CA ILE A 117 5.15 -16.55 19.02
C ILE A 117 5.28 -15.64 20.26
N PRO A 118 4.18 -15.07 20.78
CA PRO A 118 4.27 -14.16 21.93
C PRO A 118 4.87 -14.84 23.17
N GLY A 119 5.95 -14.27 23.69
CA GLY A 119 6.62 -14.77 24.91
C GLY A 119 7.53 -15.98 24.71
N GLU A 120 7.70 -16.48 23.48
CA GLU A 120 8.52 -17.64 23.15
C GLU A 120 9.51 -17.34 22.03
N GLN A 121 10.51 -18.22 21.87
CA GLN A 121 11.40 -18.17 20.70
C GLN A 121 10.76 -18.92 19.53
N GLY A 122 10.86 -18.34 18.33
CA GLY A 122 10.42 -18.97 17.08
C GLY A 122 9.22 -18.28 16.43
N TYR A 123 8.75 -18.90 15.36
CA TYR A 123 7.68 -18.38 14.52
C TYR A 123 6.58 -19.44 14.37
N GLY A 124 5.33 -19.00 14.51
CA GLY A 124 4.13 -19.75 14.25
C GLY A 124 3.64 -19.56 12.80
N PRO A 125 2.41 -19.99 12.51
CA PRO A 125 1.82 -19.81 11.18
C PRO A 125 1.58 -18.33 10.87
N ALA A 126 1.26 -18.07 9.60
CA ALA A 126 0.67 -16.81 9.16
C ALA A 126 -0.67 -16.54 9.89
N VAL A 127 -1.09 -15.28 9.90
CA VAL A 127 -2.42 -14.91 10.42
C VAL A 127 -3.49 -15.60 9.57
N ASP A 128 -4.48 -16.22 10.20
CA ASP A 128 -5.60 -16.84 9.47
C ASP A 128 -6.41 -15.74 8.74
N PRO A 129 -6.63 -15.85 7.42
CA PRO A 129 -7.48 -14.92 6.69
C PRO A 129 -8.88 -14.71 7.31
N ALA A 130 -9.43 -15.69 8.03
CA ALA A 130 -10.70 -15.52 8.73
C ALA A 130 -10.62 -14.50 9.89
N LEU A 131 -9.47 -14.44 10.59
CA LEU A 131 -9.24 -13.42 11.62
C LEU A 131 -9.04 -12.04 10.98
N LEU A 132 -8.34 -11.98 9.85
CA LEU A 132 -8.13 -10.75 9.11
C LEU A 132 -9.46 -10.21 8.54
N GLN A 133 -10.35 -11.09 8.06
CA GLN A 133 -11.71 -10.72 7.63
C GLN A 133 -12.53 -10.14 8.79
N ALA A 134 -12.48 -10.77 9.97
CA ALA A 134 -13.20 -10.25 11.14
C ALA A 134 -12.68 -8.87 11.56
N ASP A 135 -11.37 -8.64 11.47
CA ASP A 135 -10.77 -7.33 11.74
C ASP A 135 -11.17 -6.29 10.67
N TYR A 136 -11.17 -6.68 9.39
CA TYR A 136 -11.64 -5.83 8.29
C TYR A 136 -13.09 -5.40 8.52
N ASP A 137 -13.98 -6.35 8.83
CA ASP A 137 -15.40 -6.06 9.10
C ASP A 137 -15.56 -5.10 10.28
N ARG A 138 -14.77 -5.29 11.35
CA ARG A 138 -14.72 -4.38 12.50
C ARG A 138 -14.26 -2.97 12.07
N MET A 139 -13.22 -2.88 11.24
CA MET A 139 -12.70 -1.60 10.76
C MET A 139 -13.70 -0.85 9.90
N LYS A 140 -14.38 -1.55 8.99
CA LYS A 140 -15.43 -0.98 8.15
C LYS A 140 -16.66 -0.56 8.96
N ALA A 141 -17.02 -1.31 10.00
CA ALA A 141 -18.11 -0.94 10.90
C ALA A 141 -17.80 0.34 11.70
N ALA A 142 -16.54 0.53 12.11
CA ALA A 142 -16.10 1.72 12.83
C ALA A 142 -15.97 2.96 11.93
N ASP A 143 -15.51 2.79 10.68
CA ASP A 143 -15.42 3.86 9.69
C ASP A 143 -15.54 3.31 8.25
N PRO A 144 -16.73 3.41 7.63
CA PRO A 144 -16.92 2.97 6.25
C PRO A 144 -16.40 3.98 5.21
N THR A 145 -16.03 5.20 5.62
CA THR A 145 -15.73 6.32 4.73
C THR A 145 -14.31 6.31 4.17
N ARG A 146 -13.48 5.39 4.65
CA ARG A 146 -12.07 5.22 4.28
C ARG A 146 -11.78 3.79 3.83
N PRO A 147 -10.77 3.59 2.97
CA PRO A 147 -10.31 2.26 2.62
C PRO A 147 -9.53 1.63 3.78
N VAL A 148 -9.59 0.32 3.89
CA VAL A 148 -8.60 -0.49 4.63
C VAL A 148 -7.49 -0.92 3.67
N TRP A 149 -6.24 -0.75 4.06
CA TRP A 149 -5.06 -1.10 3.29
C TRP A 149 -4.36 -2.30 3.94
N LEU A 150 -3.86 -3.22 3.12
CA LEU A 150 -3.13 -4.40 3.56
C LEU A 150 -1.79 -4.49 2.82
N ASN A 151 -0.70 -4.63 3.56
CA ASN A 151 0.58 -5.04 3.00
C ASN A 151 0.80 -6.52 3.20
N LEU A 152 1.18 -7.22 2.14
CA LEU A 152 1.64 -8.60 2.18
C LEU A 152 3.14 -8.66 2.00
N GLY A 153 3.76 -9.76 2.42
CA GLY A 153 5.19 -9.93 2.27
C GLY A 153 5.63 -10.38 0.89
N GLN A 154 6.95 -10.51 0.76
CA GLN A 154 7.59 -10.88 -0.51
C GLN A 154 7.14 -12.24 -1.09
N GLY A 155 6.46 -13.10 -0.31
CA GLY A 155 5.91 -14.38 -0.77
C GLY A 155 4.91 -14.24 -1.93
N VAL A 156 4.31 -13.05 -2.09
CA VAL A 156 3.50 -12.67 -3.24
C VAL A 156 4.25 -12.92 -4.55
N ALA A 157 5.51 -12.46 -4.63
CA ALA A 157 6.37 -12.62 -5.82
C ALA A 157 7.36 -13.80 -5.72
N ASN A 158 7.90 -14.03 -4.52
CA ASN A 158 8.96 -15.01 -4.26
C ASN A 158 8.37 -16.29 -3.66
N GLU A 159 7.92 -17.21 -4.52
CA GLU A 159 7.34 -18.51 -4.12
C GLU A 159 8.29 -19.41 -3.32
N GLU A 160 9.61 -19.16 -3.42
CA GLU A 160 10.64 -19.87 -2.65
C GLU A 160 10.92 -19.22 -1.29
N TRP A 161 10.20 -18.14 -0.95
CA TRP A 161 10.37 -17.46 0.32
C TRP A 161 10.00 -18.39 1.48
N VAL A 162 11.00 -18.75 2.28
CA VAL A 162 10.81 -19.66 3.42
C VAL A 162 10.12 -19.01 4.62
N GLY A 163 9.93 -17.68 4.58
CA GLY A 163 9.23 -16.95 5.63
C GLY A 163 7.72 -16.92 5.43
N ILE A 164 7.18 -17.47 4.33
CA ILE A 164 5.72 -17.62 4.15
C ILE A 164 5.20 -18.53 5.28
N GLY A 165 4.24 -18.02 6.06
CA GLY A 165 3.71 -18.72 7.22
C GLY A 165 2.53 -19.64 6.93
N GLY A 166 2.09 -19.74 5.68
CA GLY A 166 0.90 -20.47 5.28
C GLY A 166 0.90 -20.91 3.81
N PRO A 167 -0.15 -21.64 3.38
CA PRO A 167 -0.29 -22.08 2.00
C PRO A 167 -0.52 -20.91 1.04
N ARG A 168 0.03 -20.97 -0.18
CA ARG A 168 -0.13 -19.93 -1.22
C ARG A 168 -1.61 -19.75 -1.62
N GLU A 169 -2.40 -20.80 -1.46
CA GLU A 169 -3.84 -20.81 -1.69
C GLU A 169 -4.61 -19.82 -0.80
N ASN A 170 -3.99 -19.30 0.27
CA ASN A 170 -4.58 -18.27 1.11
C ASN A 170 -4.48 -16.85 0.53
N TYR A 171 -3.62 -16.58 -0.46
CA TYR A 171 -3.45 -15.22 -1.00
C TYR A 171 -4.75 -14.57 -1.51
N PRO A 172 -5.62 -15.28 -2.27
CA PRO A 172 -6.94 -14.74 -2.61
C PRO A 172 -7.76 -14.35 -1.39
N ARG A 173 -7.71 -15.16 -0.31
CA ARG A 173 -8.43 -14.88 0.93
C ARG A 173 -7.85 -13.67 1.67
N TYR A 174 -6.54 -13.47 1.67
CA TYR A 174 -5.94 -12.24 2.20
C TYR A 174 -6.41 -11.02 1.41
N VAL A 175 -6.37 -11.09 0.08
CA VAL A 175 -6.81 -10.00 -0.80
C VAL A 175 -8.28 -9.65 -0.58
N GLU A 176 -9.15 -10.61 -0.22
CA GLU A 176 -10.56 -10.34 0.06
C GLU A 176 -10.81 -9.45 1.28
N THR A 177 -9.85 -9.37 2.21
CA THR A 177 -9.94 -8.66 3.51
C THR A 177 -9.49 -7.21 3.46
N THR A 178 -9.40 -6.59 2.29
CA THR A 178 -8.87 -5.23 2.17
C THR A 178 -9.56 -4.43 1.06
N ASP A 179 -9.48 -3.11 1.11
CA ASP A 179 -9.93 -2.21 0.05
C ASP A 179 -8.80 -1.85 -0.93
N ILE A 180 -7.54 -1.84 -0.45
CA ILE A 180 -6.33 -1.60 -1.23
C ILE A 180 -5.29 -2.65 -0.85
N VAL A 181 -4.82 -3.44 -1.82
CA VAL A 181 -3.85 -4.49 -1.56
C VAL A 181 -2.45 -4.06 -2.00
N SER A 182 -1.46 -4.36 -1.17
CA SER A 182 -0.06 -4.07 -1.39
C SER A 182 0.78 -5.30 -1.08
N PHE A 183 2.01 -5.27 -1.56
CA PHE A 183 3.08 -6.09 -1.02
C PHE A 183 4.39 -5.32 -1.03
N ASP A 184 5.32 -5.70 -0.17
CA ASP A 184 6.69 -5.21 -0.22
C ASP A 184 7.66 -6.26 -0.75
N VAL A 185 8.77 -5.76 -1.28
CA VAL A 185 9.94 -6.58 -1.58
C VAL A 185 11.19 -5.71 -1.54
N TYR A 186 12.27 -6.25 -0.98
CA TYR A 186 13.64 -5.79 -1.18
C TYR A 186 14.26 -6.56 -2.36
N PRO A 187 14.09 -6.12 -3.62
CA PRO A 187 14.39 -6.96 -4.78
C PRO A 187 15.89 -7.32 -4.88
N VAL A 188 16.77 -6.52 -4.28
CA VAL A 188 18.22 -6.77 -4.29
C VAL A 188 18.69 -7.49 -3.03
N SER A 189 18.21 -7.10 -1.83
CA SER A 189 18.79 -7.50 -0.54
C SER A 189 17.97 -8.50 0.25
N GLY A 190 16.64 -8.56 0.08
CA GLY A 190 15.77 -9.34 0.99
C GLY A 190 15.19 -10.63 0.40
N ILE A 191 15.42 -10.92 -0.88
CA ILE A 191 14.83 -12.09 -1.56
C ILE A 191 15.62 -13.41 -1.39
N ARG A 192 16.67 -13.40 -0.56
CA ARG A 192 17.60 -14.53 -0.34
C ARG A 192 18.22 -15.09 -1.62
N LYS A 193 18.53 -14.21 -2.57
CA LYS A 193 19.31 -14.52 -3.78
C LYS A 193 20.67 -13.84 -3.68
N SER A 194 21.73 -14.52 -4.09
CA SER A 194 23.09 -13.95 -4.11
C SER A 194 23.29 -12.92 -5.22
N ASP A 195 22.45 -12.96 -6.26
CA ASP A 195 22.42 -12.07 -7.43
C ASP A 195 21.08 -11.33 -7.54
N GLY A 196 20.60 -10.75 -6.43
CA GLY A 196 19.31 -10.07 -6.33
C GLY A 196 19.07 -8.98 -7.37
N GLU A 197 20.13 -8.34 -7.89
CA GLU A 197 20.03 -7.38 -9.00
C GLU A 197 19.39 -7.95 -10.28
N ARG A 198 19.39 -9.28 -10.45
CA ARG A 198 18.73 -9.98 -11.56
C ARG A 198 17.24 -10.22 -11.34
N TYR A 199 16.71 -9.84 -10.19
CA TYR A 199 15.35 -10.11 -9.74
C TYR A 199 14.54 -8.83 -9.50
N LEU A 200 14.97 -7.68 -10.04
CA LEU A 200 14.18 -6.44 -10.01
C LEU A 200 12.75 -6.62 -10.56
N TRP A 201 12.57 -7.58 -11.47
CA TRP A 201 11.28 -7.95 -12.03
C TRP A 201 10.31 -8.62 -11.03
N TYR A 202 10.75 -8.99 -9.82
CA TYR A 202 9.86 -9.46 -8.75
C TYR A 202 8.84 -8.40 -8.34
N VAL A 203 9.18 -7.12 -8.47
CA VAL A 203 8.22 -6.02 -8.28
C VAL A 203 7.04 -6.18 -9.25
N ALA A 204 7.31 -6.32 -10.55
CA ALA A 204 6.27 -6.51 -11.55
C ALA A 204 5.52 -7.84 -11.36
N LYS A 205 6.24 -8.94 -11.09
CA LYS A 205 5.66 -10.26 -10.85
C LYS A 205 4.65 -10.24 -9.68
N GLY A 206 4.99 -9.56 -8.59
CA GLY A 206 4.10 -9.46 -7.44
C GLY A 206 2.88 -8.59 -7.72
N VAL A 207 3.05 -7.46 -8.44
CA VAL A 207 1.92 -6.66 -8.93
C VAL A 207 0.97 -7.49 -9.79
N ASP A 208 1.50 -8.29 -10.72
CA ASP A 208 0.69 -9.19 -11.56
C ASP A 208 -0.04 -10.26 -10.73
N SER A 209 0.60 -10.79 -9.69
CA SER A 209 0.00 -11.75 -8.76
C SER A 209 -1.16 -11.14 -7.98
N LEU A 210 -0.98 -9.93 -7.42
CA LEU A 210 -2.06 -9.22 -6.72
C LEU A 210 -3.20 -8.84 -7.66
N ARG A 211 -2.92 -8.41 -8.89
CA ARG A 211 -3.95 -8.13 -9.90
C ARG A 211 -4.74 -9.38 -10.26
N HIS A 212 -4.11 -10.54 -10.32
CA HIS A 212 -4.78 -11.80 -10.58
C HIS A 212 -5.75 -12.17 -9.44
N TRP A 213 -5.37 -11.92 -8.18
CA TRP A 213 -6.21 -12.24 -7.01
C TRP A 213 -7.24 -11.15 -6.68
N SER A 214 -7.02 -9.90 -7.08
CA SER A 214 -7.94 -8.79 -6.84
C SER A 214 -9.15 -8.81 -7.79
N THR A 215 -10.08 -9.71 -7.51
CA THR A 215 -11.28 -9.91 -8.34
C THR A 215 -12.36 -8.83 -8.14
N LYS A 216 -12.26 -8.02 -7.08
CA LYS A 216 -13.18 -6.92 -6.78
C LYS A 216 -12.75 -5.58 -7.41
N GLY A 217 -11.64 -5.57 -8.17
CA GLY A 217 -11.09 -4.36 -8.78
C GLY A 217 -10.40 -3.44 -7.77
N GLN A 218 -9.84 -3.98 -6.70
CA GLN A 218 -9.15 -3.19 -5.69
C GLN A 218 -7.87 -2.59 -6.28
N PRO A 219 -7.51 -1.35 -5.91
CA PRO A 219 -6.22 -0.80 -6.26
C PRO A 219 -5.08 -1.70 -5.75
N VAL A 220 -4.08 -1.92 -6.60
CA VAL A 220 -2.87 -2.68 -6.29
C VAL A 220 -1.69 -1.73 -6.12
N TRP A 221 -1.07 -1.74 -4.96
CA TRP A 221 0.13 -0.97 -4.63
C TRP A 221 1.34 -1.89 -4.50
N ASN A 222 2.52 -1.30 -4.47
CA ASN A 222 3.75 -2.00 -4.09
C ASN A 222 4.63 -1.06 -3.28
N VAL A 223 5.23 -1.59 -2.23
CA VAL A 223 6.27 -0.93 -1.45
C VAL A 223 7.62 -1.44 -1.98
N ILE A 224 8.41 -0.54 -2.56
CA ILE A 224 9.77 -0.85 -2.99
C ILE A 224 10.70 -0.50 -1.84
N GLU A 225 11.28 -1.52 -1.23
CA GLU A 225 12.18 -1.29 -0.11
C GLU A 225 13.63 -1.17 -0.59
N THR A 226 14.28 -0.10 -0.15
CA THR A 226 15.52 0.40 -0.76
C THR A 226 16.69 0.48 0.23
N THR A 227 16.57 -0.15 1.40
CA THR A 227 17.64 -0.17 2.40
C THR A 227 18.58 -1.38 2.23
N ARG A 228 19.77 -1.28 2.82
CA ARG A 228 20.80 -2.34 2.88
C ARG A 228 20.40 -3.50 3.83
N ILE A 229 19.11 -3.76 4.06
CA ILE A 229 18.63 -4.76 5.04
C ILE A 229 19.45 -6.06 4.96
N ASN A 230 20.11 -6.42 6.07
CA ASN A 230 20.92 -7.65 6.20
C ASN A 230 21.92 -7.92 5.04
N SER A 231 22.38 -6.88 4.34
CA SER A 231 23.25 -6.97 3.17
C SER A 231 24.52 -6.17 3.39
N GLU A 232 25.60 -6.48 2.68
CA GLU A 232 26.77 -5.59 2.58
C GLU A 232 26.67 -4.57 1.44
N ARG A 233 25.69 -4.75 0.55
CA ARG A 233 25.46 -3.91 -0.63
C ARG A 233 24.19 -3.09 -0.42
N GLY A 234 24.27 -1.80 -0.70
CA GLY A 234 23.14 -0.87 -0.70
C GLY A 234 23.14 -0.02 -1.96
N PRO A 235 22.05 0.72 -2.24
CA PRO A 235 22.02 1.64 -3.36
C PRO A 235 23.10 2.71 -3.18
N THR A 236 23.94 2.88 -4.20
CA THR A 236 24.88 4.00 -4.30
C THR A 236 24.24 5.11 -5.13
N PRO A 237 24.37 6.39 -4.74
CA PRO A 237 24.01 7.49 -5.63
C PRO A 237 24.71 7.32 -6.98
N ALA A 238 23.98 7.60 -8.06
CA ALA A 238 24.55 7.67 -9.41
C ALA A 238 25.34 8.96 -9.60
#